data_AF-A0A6H5JVH0-F1
#
_entry.id   AF-A0A6H5JVH0-F1
#
_cell.length_a   1.000
_cell.length_b   1.000
_cell.length_c   1.000
_cell.angle_alpha   90.00
_cell.angle_beta   90.00
_cell.angle_gamma   90.00
#
_symmetry.space_group_name_H-M   'P 1'
#
loop_
_entity.id
_entity.type
_entity.pdbx_description
1 polymer ?
#
loop_
_entity_poly.entity_id
_entity_poly.type
_entity_poly.pdbx_seq_one_letter_code
_entity_poly.pdbx_strand_id
1 'polypeptide(L)'
;MERGGRGYPLCRFCNEEVPSARRTFCSDACVHEHRIRTQGSYVRKCLLVRDGGQCAECGVDAAGLYKRARAAWICGGSVVAKREAVALEMVGTPFEGKIPTKGMTRRPTQGKFWHADHIVPVVRGGGQCSLKNYRTLCVPCHAAATRRLAGERAAERARAAASATVASDSVAGTGAVVVKKKRGRPRKVEDR
;
A
#
# COMPACT_ATOMS: atom_id res chain seq x y z
N MET A 1 5.34 -25.89 -20.57
CA MET A 1 4.63 -26.13 -19.30
C MET A 1 5.17 -27.43 -18.74
N GLU A 2 5.61 -27.40 -17.50
CA GLU A 2 6.05 -28.60 -16.79
C GLU A 2 4.88 -29.58 -16.66
N ARG A 3 5.17 -30.86 -16.81
CA ARG A 3 4.18 -31.95 -16.80
C ARG A 3 4.52 -32.92 -15.68
N GLY A 4 3.50 -33.45 -15.01
CA GLY A 4 3.68 -34.45 -13.97
C GLY A 4 3.88 -35.86 -14.53
N GLY A 5 4.04 -36.82 -13.63
CA GLY A 5 4.32 -38.23 -13.96
C GLY A 5 3.25 -38.92 -14.82
N ARG A 6 2.00 -38.44 -14.84
CA ARG A 6 0.94 -38.94 -15.73
C ARG A 6 0.82 -38.17 -17.04
N GLY A 7 1.75 -37.25 -17.31
CA GLY A 7 1.80 -36.46 -18.54
C GLY A 7 0.87 -35.24 -18.59
N TYR A 8 0.08 -34.99 -17.54
CA TYR A 8 -0.77 -33.80 -17.42
C TYR A 8 0.03 -32.56 -17.04
N PRO A 9 -0.37 -31.35 -17.48
CA PRO A 9 0.30 -30.12 -17.08
C PRO A 9 0.16 -29.86 -15.57
N LEU A 10 1.17 -29.25 -14.97
CA LEU A 10 1.14 -28.87 -13.55
C LEU A 10 0.36 -27.57 -13.31
N CYS A 11 -0.37 -27.52 -12.20
CA CYS A 11 -1.12 -26.37 -11.74
C CYS A 11 -0.17 -25.24 -11.39
N ARG A 12 -0.41 -24.04 -11.93
CA ARG A 12 0.44 -22.86 -11.72
C ARG A 12 0.45 -22.30 -10.29
N PHE A 13 -0.30 -22.91 -9.38
CA PHE A 13 -0.39 -22.49 -7.98
C PHE A 13 0.10 -23.57 -7.00
N CYS A 14 -0.48 -24.78 -7.04
CA CYS A 14 -0.12 -25.86 -6.11
C CYS A 14 0.86 -26.90 -6.69
N ASN A 15 1.24 -26.79 -7.97
CA ASN A 15 2.09 -27.75 -8.68
C ASN A 15 1.55 -29.18 -8.77
N GLU A 16 0.28 -29.42 -8.44
CA GLU A 16 -0.38 -30.70 -8.69
C GLU A 16 -0.80 -30.81 -10.15
N GLU A 17 -0.94 -32.03 -10.66
CA GLU A 17 -1.43 -32.24 -12.02
C GLU A 17 -2.86 -31.73 -12.21
N VAL A 18 -3.07 -31.07 -13.33
CA VAL A 18 -4.36 -30.53 -13.71
C VAL A 18 -5.23 -31.66 -14.32
N PRO A 19 -6.46 -31.89 -13.83
CA PRO A 19 -7.37 -32.87 -14.42
C PRO A 19 -7.63 -32.61 -15.90
N SER A 20 -7.92 -33.64 -16.69
CA SER A 20 -7.98 -33.58 -18.17
C SER A 20 -8.90 -32.49 -18.76
N ALA A 21 -9.93 -32.07 -18.02
CA ALA A 21 -10.84 -31.00 -18.43
C ALA A 21 -10.28 -29.57 -18.26
N ARG A 22 -9.24 -29.39 -17.43
CA ARG A 22 -8.62 -28.09 -17.13
C ARG A 22 -7.21 -28.02 -17.73
N ARG A 23 -6.67 -26.82 -17.92
CA ARG A 23 -5.32 -26.62 -18.54
C ARG A 23 -4.28 -25.99 -17.62
N THR A 24 -4.65 -24.98 -16.85
CA THR A 24 -3.68 -24.12 -16.11
C THR A 24 -3.75 -24.28 -14.59
N PHE A 25 -4.92 -24.61 -14.05
CA PHE A 25 -5.16 -24.72 -12.61
C PHE A 25 -6.00 -25.96 -12.32
N CYS A 26 -5.69 -26.70 -11.25
CA CYS A 26 -6.43 -27.91 -10.87
C CYS A 26 -7.83 -27.62 -10.32
N SER A 27 -8.07 -26.44 -9.73
CA SER A 27 -9.34 -26.08 -9.08
C SER A 27 -9.60 -24.57 -9.10
N ASP A 28 -10.85 -24.17 -8.84
CA ASP A 28 -11.24 -22.76 -8.74
C ASP A 28 -10.64 -22.08 -7.51
N ALA A 29 -10.34 -22.85 -6.45
CA ALA A 29 -9.58 -22.39 -5.30
C ALA A 29 -8.14 -21.97 -5.70
N CYS A 30 -7.46 -22.77 -6.54
CA CYS A 30 -6.15 -22.40 -7.07
C CYS A 30 -6.21 -21.16 -7.97
N VAL A 31 -7.28 -21.01 -8.77
CA VAL A 31 -7.51 -19.79 -9.56
C VAL A 31 -7.69 -18.58 -8.62
N HIS A 32 -8.51 -18.72 -7.57
CA HIS A 32 -8.78 -17.66 -6.59
C HIS A 32 -7.50 -17.19 -5.91
N GLU A 33 -6.74 -18.11 -5.33
CA GLU A 33 -5.49 -17.83 -4.62
C GLU A 33 -4.41 -17.24 -5.54
N HIS A 34 -4.28 -17.75 -6.77
CA HIS A 34 -3.39 -17.17 -7.76
C HIS A 34 -3.81 -15.74 -8.12
N ARG A 35 -5.09 -15.47 -8.33
CA ARG A 35 -5.60 -14.13 -8.67
C ARG A 35 -5.44 -13.14 -7.53
N ILE A 36 -5.59 -13.56 -6.27
CA ILE A 36 -5.32 -12.70 -5.11
C ILE A 36 -3.88 -12.18 -5.14
N ARG A 37 -2.91 -13.06 -5.42
CA ARG A 37 -1.48 -12.72 -5.42
C ARG A 37 -1.03 -11.93 -6.64
N THR A 38 -1.75 -12.03 -7.76
CA THR A 38 -1.31 -11.46 -9.05
C THR A 38 -2.16 -10.28 -9.52
N GLN A 39 -3.41 -10.14 -9.07
CA GLN A 39 -4.35 -9.17 -9.59
C GLN A 39 -4.95 -8.32 -8.48
N GLY A 40 -4.40 -7.11 -8.26
CA GLY A 40 -4.93 -6.17 -7.27
C GLY A 40 -6.39 -5.74 -7.55
N SER A 41 -6.82 -5.72 -8.81
CA SER A 41 -8.22 -5.45 -9.17
C SER A 41 -9.18 -6.55 -8.69
N TYR A 42 -8.72 -7.80 -8.67
CA TYR A 42 -9.49 -8.93 -8.15
C TYR A 42 -9.58 -8.87 -6.62
N VAL A 43 -8.45 -8.56 -5.94
CA VAL A 43 -8.45 -8.33 -4.49
C VAL A 43 -9.47 -7.28 -4.09
N ARG A 44 -9.51 -6.13 -4.80
CA ARG A 44 -10.51 -5.08 -4.53
C ARG A 44 -11.95 -5.57 -4.72
N LYS A 45 -12.22 -6.45 -5.68
CA LYS A 45 -13.56 -7.05 -5.83
C LYS A 45 -13.90 -7.96 -4.66
N CYS A 46 -12.98 -8.85 -4.26
CA CYS A 46 -13.18 -9.74 -3.11
C CYS A 46 -13.39 -8.97 -1.81
N LEU A 47 -12.60 -7.92 -1.57
CA LEU A 47 -12.74 -7.06 -0.39
C LEU A 47 -14.06 -6.29 -0.39
N LEU A 48 -14.53 -5.82 -1.54
CA LEU A 48 -15.83 -5.15 -1.60
C LEU A 48 -16.99 -6.10 -1.24
N VAL A 49 -16.90 -7.37 -1.64
CA VAL A 49 -17.87 -8.40 -1.26
C VAL A 49 -17.77 -8.73 0.23
N ARG A 50 -16.54 -8.86 0.77
CA ARG A 50 -16.29 -9.24 2.16
C ARG A 50 -16.62 -8.12 3.17
N ASP A 51 -16.15 -6.91 2.88
CA ASP A 51 -16.14 -5.77 3.83
C ASP A 51 -17.22 -4.73 3.50
N GLY A 52 -17.93 -4.87 2.38
CA GLY A 52 -18.88 -3.85 1.89
C GLY A 52 -18.24 -2.52 1.48
N GLY A 53 -16.91 -2.41 1.54
CA GLY A 53 -16.19 -1.15 1.32
C GLY A 53 -16.08 -0.25 2.56
N GLN A 54 -16.36 -0.80 3.74
CA GLN A 54 -16.20 -0.11 5.03
C GLN A 54 -14.72 -0.10 5.46
N CYS A 55 -14.29 1.02 6.02
CA CYS A 55 -12.93 1.15 6.53
C CYS A 55 -12.77 0.34 7.82
N ALA A 56 -11.79 -0.56 7.87
CA ALA A 56 -11.50 -1.36 9.05
C ALA A 56 -10.98 -0.55 10.25
N GLU A 57 -10.48 0.68 10.04
CA GLU A 57 -9.93 1.53 11.10
C GLU A 57 -10.95 2.53 11.66
N CYS A 58 -11.75 3.17 10.80
CA CYS A 58 -12.69 4.22 11.22
C CYS A 58 -14.16 3.93 10.92
N GLY A 59 -14.49 2.78 10.36
CA GLY A 59 -15.87 2.35 10.07
C GLY A 59 -16.56 3.08 8.91
N VAL A 60 -15.98 4.14 8.34
CA VAL A 60 -16.65 4.88 7.25
C VAL A 60 -16.90 4.00 6.04
N ASP A 61 -18.13 4.05 5.50
CA ASP A 61 -18.48 3.44 4.21
C ASP A 61 -17.88 4.26 3.05
N ALA A 62 -16.61 3.98 2.75
CA ALA A 62 -15.88 4.66 1.69
C ALA A 62 -16.38 4.26 0.29
N ALA A 63 -16.91 3.05 0.12
CA ALA A 63 -17.48 2.64 -1.17
C ALA A 63 -18.84 3.30 -1.44
N GLY A 64 -19.68 3.46 -0.42
CA GLY A 64 -20.92 4.24 -0.50
C GLY A 64 -20.65 5.71 -0.74
N LEU A 65 -19.69 6.30 -0.02
CA LEU A 65 -19.26 7.67 -0.25
C LEU A 65 -18.78 7.89 -1.69
N TYR A 66 -18.00 6.95 -2.24
CA TYR A 66 -17.63 6.96 -3.66
C TYR A 66 -18.86 6.95 -4.57
N LYS A 67 -19.85 6.10 -4.32
CA LYS A 67 -21.07 6.01 -5.16
C LYS A 67 -21.83 7.34 -5.15
N ARG A 68 -22.00 7.97 -3.98
CA ARG A 68 -22.69 9.26 -3.86
C ARG A 68 -21.93 10.38 -4.54
N ALA A 69 -20.63 10.54 -4.27
CA ALA A 69 -19.78 11.50 -4.97
C ALA A 69 -19.79 11.29 -6.49
N ARG A 70 -19.78 10.04 -6.92
CA ARG A 70 -19.82 9.67 -8.35
C ARG A 70 -21.17 10.00 -8.99
N ALA A 71 -22.28 9.86 -8.25
CA ALA A 71 -23.62 10.23 -8.69
C ALA A 71 -23.77 11.77 -8.75
N ALA A 72 -23.35 12.47 -7.70
CA ALA A 72 -23.30 13.93 -7.65
C ALA A 72 -22.54 14.54 -8.85
N TRP A 73 -21.42 13.93 -9.24
CA TRP A 73 -20.69 14.35 -10.45
C TRP A 73 -21.49 14.19 -11.76
N ILE A 74 -22.30 13.13 -11.89
CA ILE A 74 -23.10 12.90 -13.10
C ILE A 74 -24.29 13.85 -13.15
N CYS A 75 -24.99 14.00 -12.01
CA CYS A 75 -26.22 14.78 -11.92
C CYS A 75 -25.98 16.30 -11.88
N GLY A 76 -24.75 16.75 -11.58
CA GLY A 76 -24.41 18.17 -11.51
C GLY A 76 -24.36 18.86 -12.88
N GLY A 77 -24.57 20.17 -12.88
CA GLY A 77 -24.48 21.03 -14.07
C GLY A 77 -23.03 21.42 -14.42
N SER A 78 -22.67 22.68 -14.16
CA SER A 78 -21.31 23.18 -14.42
C SER A 78 -20.25 22.38 -13.64
N VAL A 79 -18.99 22.45 -14.10
CA VAL A 79 -17.86 21.80 -13.40
C VAL A 79 -17.72 22.32 -11.96
N VAL A 80 -18.07 23.58 -11.70
CA VAL A 80 -18.05 24.16 -10.35
C VAL A 80 -19.12 23.51 -9.47
N ALA A 81 -20.38 23.45 -9.92
CA ALA A 81 -21.46 22.81 -9.18
C ALA A 81 -21.18 21.32 -8.90
N LYS A 82 -20.57 20.61 -9.86
CA LYS A 82 -20.13 19.21 -9.67
C LYS A 82 -19.09 19.07 -8.56
N ARG A 83 -18.13 20.01 -8.47
CA ARG A 83 -17.10 19.99 -7.42
C ARG A 83 -17.70 20.25 -6.04
N GLU A 84 -18.61 21.21 -5.95
CA GLU A 84 -19.30 21.54 -4.70
C GLU A 84 -20.17 20.37 -4.22
N ALA A 85 -20.93 19.76 -5.11
CA ALA A 85 -21.75 18.59 -4.76
C ALA A 85 -20.90 17.40 -4.27
N VAL A 86 -19.73 17.17 -4.89
CA VAL A 86 -18.79 16.14 -4.41
C VAL A 86 -18.17 16.52 -3.06
N ALA A 87 -17.87 17.80 -2.85
CA ALA A 87 -17.32 18.27 -1.57
C ALA A 87 -18.34 18.12 -0.44
N LEU A 88 -19.61 18.41 -0.71
CA LEU A 88 -20.70 18.30 0.26
C LEU A 88 -20.86 16.87 0.78
N GLU A 89 -20.72 15.86 -0.08
CA GLU A 89 -20.74 14.45 0.31
C GLU A 89 -19.64 14.08 1.33
N MET A 90 -18.54 14.83 1.35
CA MET A 90 -17.39 14.55 2.21
C MET A 90 -17.44 15.26 3.56
N VAL A 91 -18.33 16.23 3.74
CA VAL A 91 -18.50 16.97 5.00
C VAL A 91 -18.87 16.01 6.13
N GLY A 92 -18.25 16.15 7.29
CA GLY A 92 -18.46 15.28 8.44
C GLY A 92 -17.85 13.88 8.31
N THR A 93 -17.08 13.62 7.24
CA THR A 93 -16.38 12.34 7.04
C THR A 93 -14.87 12.52 7.23
N PRO A 94 -14.11 11.43 7.40
CA PRO A 94 -12.64 11.51 7.44
C PRO A 94 -11.99 12.13 6.20
N PHE A 95 -12.75 12.36 5.11
CA PHE A 95 -12.31 12.97 3.86
C PHE A 95 -12.49 14.48 3.79
N GLU A 96 -13.18 15.07 4.76
CA GLU A 96 -13.41 16.51 4.80
C GLU A 96 -12.08 17.27 4.68
N GLY A 97 -11.99 18.16 3.69
CA GLY A 97 -10.78 18.92 3.36
C GLY A 97 -9.58 18.10 2.83
N LYS A 98 -9.68 16.77 2.71
CA LYS A 98 -8.55 15.89 2.30
C LYS A 98 -8.57 15.47 0.84
N ILE A 99 -9.73 15.46 0.18
CA ILE A 99 -9.79 15.24 -1.27
C ILE A 99 -9.85 16.62 -1.96
N PRO A 100 -8.87 16.95 -2.83
CA PRO A 100 -8.91 18.21 -3.55
C PRO A 100 -10.00 18.16 -4.62
N THR A 101 -11.15 18.76 -4.32
CA THR A 101 -12.20 19.02 -5.32
C THR A 101 -11.85 20.22 -6.19
N LYS A 102 -11.05 21.16 -5.67
CA LYS A 102 -10.46 22.27 -6.42
C LYS A 102 -9.55 21.72 -7.52
N GLY A 103 -9.88 22.00 -8.78
CA GLY A 103 -9.15 21.49 -9.95
C GLY A 103 -9.61 20.12 -10.46
N MET A 104 -10.62 19.50 -9.85
CA MET A 104 -11.17 18.24 -10.35
C MET A 104 -11.89 18.46 -11.69
N THR A 105 -11.36 17.91 -12.78
CA THR A 105 -11.94 18.03 -14.14
C THR A 105 -12.60 16.74 -14.62
N ARG A 106 -12.38 15.63 -13.90
CA ARG A 106 -12.87 14.30 -14.25
C ARG A 106 -13.68 13.70 -13.11
N ARG A 107 -14.53 12.73 -13.47
CA ARG A 107 -15.37 11.99 -12.53
C ARG A 107 -14.51 11.33 -11.43
N PRO A 108 -14.96 11.33 -10.17
CA PRO A 108 -14.26 10.64 -9.09
C PRO A 108 -14.11 9.15 -9.39
N THR A 109 -12.96 8.58 -9.01
CA THR A 109 -12.66 7.15 -9.16
C THR A 109 -12.62 6.49 -7.79
N GLN A 110 -12.88 5.18 -7.76
CA GLN A 110 -13.00 4.43 -6.51
C GLN A 110 -11.71 4.46 -5.67
N GLY A 111 -10.54 4.51 -6.32
CA GLY A 111 -9.24 4.61 -5.64
C GLY A 111 -8.98 5.95 -4.94
N LYS A 112 -9.85 6.95 -5.10
CA LYS A 112 -9.78 8.17 -4.28
C LYS A 112 -10.47 8.03 -2.92
N PHE A 113 -11.23 6.96 -2.73
CA PHE A 113 -12.00 6.72 -1.52
C PHE A 113 -11.42 5.60 -0.68
N TRP A 114 -11.01 4.48 -1.29
CA TRP A 114 -10.48 3.37 -0.49
C TRP A 114 -9.46 2.51 -1.25
N HIS A 115 -8.62 1.83 -0.47
CA HIS A 115 -7.57 0.92 -0.92
C HIS A 115 -7.63 -0.43 -0.20
N ALA A 116 -7.09 -1.45 -0.86
CA ALA A 116 -6.76 -2.73 -0.25
C ALA A 116 -5.41 -2.55 0.47
N ASP A 117 -5.41 -2.60 1.80
CA ASP A 117 -4.20 -2.52 2.62
C ASP A 117 -3.83 -3.90 3.15
N HIS A 118 -2.54 -4.15 3.34
CA HIS A 118 -2.09 -5.39 3.97
C HIS A 118 -2.01 -5.20 5.48
N ILE A 119 -2.58 -6.13 6.26
CA ILE A 119 -2.51 -6.13 7.73
C ILE A 119 -1.05 -6.25 8.17
N VAL A 120 -0.35 -7.27 7.66
CA VAL A 120 1.10 -7.37 7.67
C VAL A 120 1.62 -6.76 6.36
N PRO A 121 2.41 -5.68 6.38
CA PRO A 121 2.84 -5.01 5.16
C PRO A 121 3.81 -5.86 4.34
N VAL A 122 3.87 -5.61 3.03
CA VAL A 122 4.72 -6.35 2.08
C VAL A 122 6.19 -6.38 2.50
N VAL A 123 6.72 -5.24 2.98
CA VAL A 123 8.10 -5.12 3.47
C VAL A 123 8.41 -6.02 4.68
N ARG A 124 7.38 -6.51 5.37
CA ARG A 124 7.47 -7.49 6.47
C ARG A 124 6.98 -8.88 6.05
N GLY A 125 7.00 -9.19 4.75
CA GLY A 125 6.64 -10.52 4.22
C GLY A 125 5.15 -10.72 3.90
N GLY A 126 4.32 -9.68 4.00
CA GLY A 126 2.87 -9.81 3.79
C GLY A 126 2.37 -9.86 2.35
N GLY A 127 3.25 -9.94 1.34
CA GLY A 127 2.86 -9.77 -0.08
C GLY A 127 2.33 -11.01 -0.80
N GLN A 128 2.61 -12.22 -0.32
CA GLN A 128 2.15 -13.49 -0.92
C GLN A 128 1.04 -14.17 -0.11
N CYS A 129 0.25 -13.36 0.58
CA CYS A 129 -0.80 -13.81 1.47
C CYS A 129 -2.12 -14.13 0.73
N SER A 130 -2.97 -14.92 1.38
CA SER A 130 -4.38 -15.04 1.02
C SER A 130 -5.15 -13.76 1.38
N LEU A 131 -6.45 -13.71 1.04
CA LEU A 131 -7.32 -12.56 1.32
C LEU A 131 -7.34 -12.15 2.81
N LYS A 132 -7.00 -13.08 3.71
CA LYS A 132 -7.01 -12.87 5.17
C LYS A 132 -6.06 -11.77 5.64
N ASN A 133 -4.94 -11.56 4.96
CA ASN A 133 -3.99 -10.50 5.31
C ASN A 133 -4.35 -9.14 4.66
N TYR A 134 -5.52 -9.02 4.05
CA TYR A 134 -6.00 -7.74 3.56
C TYR A 134 -7.06 -7.14 4.46
N ARG A 135 -7.08 -5.81 4.53
CA ARG A 135 -8.12 -5.00 5.13
C ARG A 135 -8.51 -3.85 4.18
N THR A 136 -9.78 -3.46 4.22
CA THR A 136 -10.26 -2.30 3.47
C THR A 136 -9.98 -1.04 4.28
N LEU A 137 -9.23 -0.08 3.72
CA LEU A 137 -9.00 1.23 4.35
C LEU A 137 -9.49 2.37 3.47
N CYS A 138 -10.13 3.36 4.08
CA CYS A 138 -10.36 4.64 3.43
C CYS A 138 -9.01 5.34 3.16
N VAL A 139 -8.93 6.18 2.12
CA VAL A 139 -7.67 6.84 1.72
C VAL A 139 -6.99 7.61 2.87
N PRO A 140 -7.72 8.39 3.70
CA PRO A 140 -7.11 9.04 4.87
C PRO A 140 -6.44 8.07 5.86
N CYS A 141 -7.12 6.97 6.22
CA CYS A 141 -6.60 5.94 7.11
C CYS A 141 -5.43 5.18 6.47
N HIS A 142 -5.52 4.86 5.18
CA HIS A 142 -4.44 4.24 4.43
C HIS A 142 -3.18 5.13 4.41
N ALA A 143 -3.34 6.44 4.19
CA ALA A 143 -2.24 7.38 4.24
C ALA A 143 -1.61 7.47 5.65
N ALA A 144 -2.42 7.42 6.71
CA ALA A 144 -1.94 7.35 8.08
C ALA A 144 -1.15 6.06 8.36
N ALA A 145 -1.67 4.90 7.94
CA ALA A 145 -0.98 3.62 8.06
C ALA A 145 0.36 3.62 7.31
N THR A 146 0.40 4.18 6.10
CA THR A 146 1.63 4.31 5.30
C THR A 146 2.67 5.20 6.00
N ARG A 147 2.25 6.35 6.55
CA ARG A 147 3.15 7.23 7.30
C ARG A 147 3.69 6.56 8.56
N ARG A 148 2.85 5.86 9.31
CA ARG A 148 3.26 5.10 10.50
C ARG A 148 4.34 4.07 10.15
N LEU A 149 4.09 3.25 9.13
CA LEU A 149 5.07 2.27 8.66
C LEU A 149 6.37 2.91 8.18
N ALA A 150 6.30 4.04 7.47
CA ALA A 150 7.49 4.76 7.03
C ALA A 150 8.33 5.26 8.21
N GLY A 151 7.67 5.79 9.26
CA GLY A 151 8.32 6.20 10.50
C GLY A 151 8.98 5.05 11.25
N GLU A 152 8.28 3.94 11.42
CA GLU A 152 8.82 2.71 12.05
C GLU A 152 10.10 2.25 11.33
N ARG A 153 10.05 2.15 10.00
CA ARG A 153 11.21 1.72 9.19
C ARG A 153 12.37 2.71 9.27
N ALA A 154 12.09 4.02 9.34
CA ALA A 154 13.14 5.02 9.50
C ALA A 154 13.84 4.87 10.85
N ALA A 155 13.07 4.67 11.92
CA ALA A 155 13.61 4.42 13.25
C ALA A 155 14.42 3.10 13.33
N GLU A 156 13.95 2.03 12.68
CA GLU A 156 14.69 0.76 12.55
C GLU A 156 16.05 0.96 11.85
N ARG A 157 16.08 1.69 10.72
CA ARG A 157 17.33 2.00 10.02
C ARG A 157 18.29 2.83 10.88
N ALA A 158 17.77 3.82 11.61
CA ALA A 158 18.58 4.63 12.51
C ALA A 158 19.20 3.78 13.64
N ARG A 159 18.41 2.88 14.24
CA ARG A 159 18.90 1.93 15.26
C ARG A 159 19.97 0.99 14.69
N ALA A 160 19.73 0.41 13.51
CA ALA A 160 20.71 -0.46 12.86
C ALA A 160 22.03 0.26 12.55
N ALA A 161 21.96 1.52 12.08
CA ALA A 161 23.15 2.34 11.85
C ALA A 161 23.93 2.63 13.14
N ALA A 162 23.23 2.95 14.24
CA ALA A 162 23.83 3.17 15.55
C ALA A 162 24.49 1.90 16.12
N SER A 163 23.79 0.75 16.01
CA SER A 163 24.34 -0.55 16.41
C SER A 163 25.59 -0.93 15.60
N ALA A 164 25.63 -0.61 14.30
CA ALA A 164 26.80 -0.85 13.48
C ALA A 164 28.00 0.02 13.86
N THR A 165 27.76 1.28 14.29
CA THR A 165 28.84 2.19 14.73
C THR A 165 29.47 1.72 16.04
N VAL A 166 28.65 1.32 17.02
CA VAL A 166 29.19 0.77 18.29
C VAL A 166 29.95 -0.54 18.09
N ALA A 167 29.49 -1.40 17.17
CA ALA A 167 30.20 -2.62 16.81
C ALA A 167 31.57 -2.30 16.21
N SER A 168 31.67 -1.36 15.25
CA SER A 168 32.94 -0.96 14.65
C SER A 168 33.92 -0.30 15.63
N ASP A 169 33.43 0.50 16.59
CA ASP A 169 34.26 1.12 17.62
C ASP A 169 34.81 0.09 18.62
N SER A 170 34.09 -1.01 18.84
CA SER A 170 34.51 -2.11 19.72
C SER A 170 35.62 -2.96 19.09
N VAL A 171 35.64 -3.13 17.76
CA VAL A 171 36.70 -3.90 17.06
C VAL A 171 38.00 -3.10 16.90
N ALA A 172 37.93 -1.76 16.95
CA ALA A 172 39.11 -0.90 16.94
C ALA A 172 39.86 -0.87 18.29
N GLY A 173 39.41 -1.64 19.28
CA GLY A 173 39.97 -1.74 20.64
C GLY A 173 41.31 -2.47 20.78
N THR A 174 42.00 -2.85 19.69
CA THR A 174 43.40 -3.30 19.72
C THR A 174 44.24 -2.55 18.70
N GLY A 175 44.83 -1.42 19.10
CA GLY A 175 46.00 -0.84 18.43
C GLY A 175 45.90 0.64 18.02
N ALA A 176 46.81 1.42 18.61
CA ALA A 176 47.30 2.75 18.22
C ALA A 176 46.36 3.97 18.39
N VAL A 177 46.72 4.80 19.37
CA VAL A 177 46.28 6.20 19.48
C VAL A 177 46.73 6.98 18.24
N VAL A 178 45.83 7.19 17.28
CA VAL A 178 46.05 8.15 16.19
C VAL A 178 45.56 9.52 16.66
N VAL A 179 46.50 10.41 16.98
CA VAL A 179 46.24 11.82 17.26
C VAL A 179 45.61 12.48 16.03
N LYS A 180 44.31 12.78 16.08
CA LYS A 180 43.60 13.55 15.05
C LYS A 180 44.13 14.99 15.05
N LYS A 181 44.97 15.37 14.07
CA LYS A 181 45.29 16.77 13.78
C LYS A 181 43.99 17.53 13.47
N LYS A 182 43.68 18.56 14.27
CA LYS A 182 42.57 19.50 14.03
C LYS A 182 42.72 20.12 12.65
N ARG A 183 41.81 19.84 11.72
CA ARG A 183 41.68 20.61 10.48
C ARG A 183 41.12 21.98 10.85
N GLY A 184 41.99 22.99 10.82
CA GLY A 184 41.61 24.39 10.96
C GLY A 184 40.70 24.82 9.82
N ARG A 185 39.66 25.59 10.16
CA ARG A 185 38.77 26.28 9.22
C ARG A 185 39.59 27.30 8.42
N PRO A 186 39.59 27.31 7.07
CA PRO A 186 40.27 28.35 6.33
C PRO A 186 39.58 29.70 6.61
N ARG A 187 40.37 30.68 7.04
CA ARG A 187 39.94 32.08 7.13
C ARG A 187 39.87 32.64 5.71
N LYS A 188 38.73 33.20 5.34
CA LYS A 188 38.51 33.92 4.09
C LYS A 188 39.31 35.23 4.20
N VAL A 189 40.35 35.39 3.37
CA VAL A 189 41.05 36.66 3.18
C VAL A 189 40.18 37.48 2.24
N GLU A 190 39.72 38.64 2.70
CA GLU A 190 39.14 39.68 1.86
C GLU A 190 40.31 40.52 1.32
N ASP A 191 40.50 40.50 0.00
CA ASP A 191 41.37 41.46 -0.68
C ASP A 191 40.56 42.71 -1.04
N ARG A 192 41.22 43.84 -0.84
CA ARG A 192 40.77 45.22 -1.07
C ARG A 192 40.61 45.56 -2.54
#